data_AF-A0AB38D2S0-F1
#
_entry.id   AF-A0AB38D2S0-F1
#
_cell.length_a   1.000
_cell.length_b   1.000
_cell.length_c   1.000
_cell.angle_alpha   90.00
_cell.angle_beta   90.00
_cell.angle_gamma   90.00
#
_symmetry.space_group_name_H-M   'P 1'
#
loop_
_entity.id
_entity.type
_entity.pdbx_description
1 polymer ?
#
loop_
_entity_poly.entity_id
_entity_poly.type
_entity_poly.pdbx_seq_one_letter_code
_entity_poly.pdbx_strand_id
1 'polypeptide(L)'
;MTYPTSLGSAHLRTMREAAGQTMQAAADLAGVSLRTWQYWESPDSTGAIKEDVFALLDELLQIKASRVADVLDTVEDLDDEFENEDGSPALVSLVRYRSQEHLDRVHPGYPGGIGLQNAILAVLLEELRERVVVSWAPEDPQE
;
A
#
# COMPACT_ATOMS: atom_id res chain seq x y z
N MET A 1 13.26 16.91 2.72
CA MET A 1 13.70 16.06 3.85
C MET A 1 15.13 15.60 3.52
N THR A 2 16.13 15.87 4.36
CA THR A 2 17.52 15.45 4.10
C THR A 2 17.73 14.15 4.85
N TYR A 3 17.82 13.03 4.15
CA TYR A 3 18.07 11.72 4.77
C TYR A 3 19.49 11.70 5.39
N PRO A 4 19.69 11.02 6.54
CA PRO A 4 21.02 10.84 7.09
C PRO A 4 21.92 10.15 6.07
N THR A 5 23.21 10.47 6.11
CA THR A 5 24.25 10.04 5.16
C THR A 5 24.18 8.51 4.93
N SER A 6 23.57 8.14 3.80
CA SER A 6 23.17 6.81 3.31
C SER A 6 22.30 5.97 4.26
N LEU A 7 21.00 5.93 3.98
CA LEU A 7 20.13 4.83 4.40
C LEU A 7 20.66 3.51 3.82
N GLY A 8 20.75 2.46 4.65
CA GLY A 8 21.35 1.17 4.30
C GLY A 8 20.35 0.12 3.80
N SER A 9 20.86 -1.07 3.48
CA SER A 9 20.08 -2.21 2.95
C SER A 9 18.86 -2.59 3.80
N ALA A 10 19.02 -2.63 5.12
CA ALA A 10 17.93 -2.94 6.05
C ALA A 10 16.81 -1.89 6.04
N HIS A 11 17.16 -0.61 5.84
CA HIS A 11 16.18 0.46 5.76
C HIS A 11 15.41 0.37 4.44
N LEU A 12 16.10 0.17 3.32
CA LEU A 12 15.48 -0.05 2.01
C LEU A 12 14.47 -1.21 2.06
N ARG A 13 14.90 -2.35 2.62
CA ARG A 13 14.07 -3.53 2.78
C ARG A 13 12.81 -3.25 3.61
N THR A 14 12.98 -2.58 4.74
CA THR A 14 11.87 -2.19 5.63
C THR A 14 10.86 -1.31 4.89
N MET A 15 11.33 -0.29 4.15
CA MET A 15 10.46 0.59 3.38
C MET A 15 9.69 -0.18 2.29
N ARG A 16 10.37 -1.07 1.56
CA ARG A 16 9.74 -1.91 0.52
C ARG A 16 8.62 -2.77 1.10
N GLU A 17 8.91 -3.48 2.19
CA GLU A 17 7.95 -4.38 2.84
C GLU A 17 6.78 -3.59 3.43
N ALA A 18 7.04 -2.44 4.04
CA ALA A 18 6.01 -1.54 4.56
C ALA A 18 5.12 -0.96 3.44
N ALA A 19 5.66 -0.74 2.24
CA ALA A 19 4.90 -0.32 1.06
C ALA A 19 4.18 -1.49 0.33
N GLY A 20 4.25 -2.71 0.89
CA GLY A 20 3.60 -3.90 0.33
C GLY A 20 4.26 -4.45 -0.94
N GLN A 21 5.48 -4.02 -1.26
CA GLN A 21 6.13 -4.34 -2.52
C GLN A 21 6.95 -5.64 -2.42
N THR A 22 6.87 -6.47 -3.45
CA THR A 22 7.86 -7.55 -3.65
C THR A 22 9.17 -6.97 -4.19
N MET A 23 10.28 -7.71 -4.10
CA MET A 23 11.54 -7.26 -4.72
C MET A 23 11.40 -7.03 -6.23
N GLN A 24 10.62 -7.87 -6.92
CA GLN A 24 10.38 -7.71 -8.36
C GLN A 24 9.58 -6.44 -8.64
N ALA A 25 8.46 -6.22 -7.93
CA ALA A 25 7.62 -5.04 -8.13
C ALA A 25 8.41 -3.74 -7.85
N ALA A 26 9.22 -3.71 -6.79
CA ALA A 26 10.04 -2.56 -6.47
C ALA A 26 11.15 -2.33 -7.51
N ALA A 27 11.76 -3.39 -8.04
CA ALA A 27 12.73 -3.30 -9.12
C ALA A 27 12.10 -2.75 -10.41
N ASP A 28 10.90 -3.21 -10.76
CA ASP A 28 10.15 -2.76 -11.93
C ASP A 28 9.76 -1.28 -11.79
N LEU A 29 9.26 -0.85 -10.62
CA LEU A 29 8.94 0.55 -10.33
C LEU A 29 10.17 1.46 -10.39
N ALA A 30 11.32 0.99 -9.91
CA ALA A 30 12.58 1.74 -9.95
C ALA A 30 13.31 1.66 -11.31
N GLY A 31 12.79 0.89 -12.27
CA GLY A 31 13.42 0.71 -13.58
C GLY A 31 14.80 0.02 -13.52
N VAL A 32 14.99 -0.90 -12.57
CA VAL A 32 16.23 -1.66 -12.39
C VAL A 32 16.00 -3.17 -12.48
N SER A 33 17.08 -3.94 -12.63
CA SER A 33 16.96 -5.41 -12.64
C SER A 33 16.66 -5.95 -11.23
N LEU A 34 15.92 -7.07 -11.14
CA LEU A 34 15.73 -7.79 -9.87
C LEU A 34 17.06 -8.11 -9.18
N ARG A 35 18.09 -8.48 -9.94
CA ARG A 35 19.43 -8.76 -9.41
C ARG A 35 20.05 -7.54 -8.72
N THR A 36 19.86 -6.35 -9.28
CA THR A 36 20.31 -5.09 -8.67
C THR A 36 19.60 -4.86 -7.33
N TRP A 37 18.28 -5.05 -7.30
CA TRP A 37 17.49 -4.90 -6.08
C TRP A 37 17.90 -5.89 -4.98
N GLN A 38 18.06 -7.16 -5.35
CA GLN A 38 18.55 -8.20 -4.44
C GLN A 38 19.92 -7.87 -3.86
N TYR A 39 20.82 -7.31 -4.68
CA TYR A 39 22.11 -6.86 -4.19
C TYR A 39 21.99 -5.70 -3.20
N TRP A 40 21.11 -4.72 -3.44
CA TRP A 40 20.88 -3.61 -2.51
C TRP A 40 20.31 -4.05 -1.15
N GLU A 41 19.41 -5.05 -1.13
CA GLU A 41 18.84 -5.55 0.12
C GLU A 41 19.69 -6.63 0.82
N SER A 42 20.83 -7.02 0.24
CA SER A 42 21.74 -7.96 0.88
C SER A 42 22.35 -7.34 2.15
N PRO A 43 22.45 -8.08 3.28
CA PRO A 43 23.06 -7.58 4.51
C PRO A 43 24.48 -7.05 4.32
N ASP A 44 25.26 -7.69 3.43
CA ASP A 44 26.66 -7.35 3.15
C ASP A 44 26.81 -6.39 1.96
N SER A 45 25.72 -5.78 1.50
CA SER A 45 25.75 -4.86 0.38
C SER A 45 26.59 -3.62 0.69
N THR A 46 27.57 -3.36 -0.15
CA THR A 46 28.32 -2.09 -0.18
C THR A 46 27.87 -1.20 -1.34
N GLY A 47 26.81 -1.62 -2.05
CA GLY A 47 26.27 -0.88 -3.19
C GLY A 47 25.68 0.45 -2.76
N ALA A 48 26.10 1.53 -3.41
CA ALA A 48 25.41 2.80 -3.30
C ALA A 48 23.99 2.65 -3.87
N ILE A 49 23.00 2.85 -2.99
CA ILE A 49 21.59 2.96 -3.38
C ILE A 49 21.35 4.43 -3.71
N LYS A 50 20.71 4.70 -4.84
CA LYS A 50 20.43 6.06 -5.27
C LYS A 50 19.30 6.67 -4.42
N GLU A 51 19.35 7.98 -4.21
CA GLU A 51 18.34 8.71 -3.42
C GLU A 51 16.94 8.64 -4.04
N ASP A 52 16.84 8.55 -5.37
CA ASP A 52 15.57 8.39 -6.09
C ASP A 52 14.83 7.10 -5.72
N VAL A 53 15.54 6.02 -5.40
CA VAL A 53 14.95 4.76 -4.94
C VAL A 53 14.30 4.92 -3.56
N PHE A 54 14.94 5.67 -2.65
CA PHE A 54 14.34 5.97 -1.35
C PHE A 54 13.16 6.91 -1.50
N ALA A 55 13.28 7.96 -2.33
CA ALA A 55 12.19 8.89 -2.60
C ALA A 55 10.96 8.17 -3.19
N LEU A 56 11.17 7.22 -4.10
CA LEU A 56 10.10 6.38 -4.66
C LEU A 56 9.35 5.60 -3.57
N LEU A 57 10.08 4.91 -2.68
CA LEU A 57 9.43 4.14 -1.61
C LEU A 57 8.77 5.06 -0.58
N ASP A 58 9.36 6.21 -0.29
CA ASP A 58 8.78 7.23 0.60
C ASP A 58 7.46 7.74 0.04
N GLU A 59 7.40 8.04 -1.26
CA GLU A 59 6.16 8.42 -1.95
C GLU A 59 5.08 7.35 -1.82
N LEU A 60 5.41 6.07 -2.01
CA LEU A 60 4.45 4.97 -1.82
C LEU A 60 3.94 4.91 -0.37
N LEU A 61 4.81 5.12 0.61
CA LEU A 61 4.42 5.15 2.03
C LEU A 61 3.52 6.34 2.36
N GLN A 62 3.79 7.51 1.77
CA GLN A 62 2.94 8.69 1.90
C GLN A 62 1.57 8.47 1.27
N ILE A 63 1.52 7.88 0.07
CA ILE A 63 0.26 7.50 -0.58
C ILE A 63 -0.51 6.53 0.30
N LYS A 64 0.15 5.50 0.85
CA LYS A 64 -0.49 4.55 1.77
C LYS A 64 -1.11 5.27 2.97
N ALA A 65 -0.35 6.13 3.64
CA ALA A 65 -0.80 6.86 4.82
C ALA A 65 -1.98 7.79 4.50
N SER A 66 -1.89 8.55 3.40
CA SER A 66 -2.97 9.43 2.95
C SER A 66 -4.24 8.65 2.65
N ARG A 67 -4.15 7.53 1.91
CA ARG A 67 -5.34 6.73 1.57
C ARG A 67 -6.00 6.08 2.78
N VAL A 68 -5.22 5.66 3.77
CA VAL A 68 -5.77 5.15 5.03
C VAL A 68 -6.51 6.28 5.75
N ALA A 69 -5.90 7.45 5.89
CA ALA A 69 -6.53 8.61 6.52
C ALA A 69 -7.84 9.00 5.81
N ASP A 70 -7.81 9.15 4.48
CA ASP A 70 -9.00 9.50 3.68
C ASP A 70 -10.17 8.53 3.95
N VAL A 71 -9.90 7.23 4.04
CA VAL A 71 -10.93 6.22 4.30
C VAL A 71 -11.46 6.30 5.73
N LEU A 72 -10.58 6.50 6.72
CA LEU A 72 -11.00 6.63 8.12
C LEU A 72 -11.84 7.89 8.34
N ASP A 73 -11.43 9.02 7.78
CA ASP A 73 -12.18 10.28 7.82
C ASP A 73 -13.56 10.10 7.17
N THR A 74 -13.61 9.42 6.01
CA THR A 74 -14.90 9.12 5.34
C THR A 74 -15.82 8.25 6.21
N VAL A 75 -15.26 7.30 6.96
CA VAL A 75 -16.05 6.43 7.86
C VAL A 75 -16.57 7.22 9.05
N GLU A 76 -15.77 8.13 9.61
CA GLU A 76 -16.20 9.03 10.69
C GLU A 76 -17.34 9.95 10.23
N ASP A 77 -17.20 10.58 9.05
CA ASP A 77 -18.25 11.42 8.46
C ASP A 77 -19.56 10.64 8.25
N LEU A 78 -19.47 9.38 7.81
CA LEU A 78 -20.64 8.52 7.61
C LEU A 78 -21.30 8.09 8.93
N ASP A 79 -20.53 7.87 10.00
CA ASP A 79 -21.08 7.57 11.31
C ASP A 79 -21.83 8.78 11.88
N ASP A 80 -21.33 10.00 11.66
CA ASP A 80 -21.98 11.24 12.05
C ASP A 80 -23.26 11.51 11.25
N GLU A 81 -23.29 11.14 9.96
CA GLU A 81 -24.47 11.31 9.10
C GLU A 81 -25.55 10.24 9.35
N PHE A 82 -25.13 9.00 9.62
CA PHE A 82 -26.01 7.84 9.73
C PHE A 82 -25.91 7.19 11.12
N GLU A 83 -26.44 7.86 12.14
CA GLU A 83 -26.74 7.19 13.42
C GLU A 83 -27.79 6.09 13.16
N ASN A 84 -27.38 4.82 13.28
CA ASN A 84 -28.34 3.71 13.25
C ASN A 84 -29.37 3.88 14.39
N GLU A 85 -30.61 3.44 14.20
CA GLU A 85 -31.67 3.56 15.22
C GLU A 85 -31.31 2.91 16.57
N ASP A 86 -30.33 2.01 16.58
CA ASP A 86 -29.79 1.34 17.76
C ASP A 86 -28.44 1.91 18.25
N GLY A 87 -27.91 2.95 17.61
CA GLY A 87 -26.63 3.60 17.90
C GLY A 87 -25.40 2.76 17.54
N SER A 88 -25.56 1.66 16.79
CA SER A 88 -24.43 0.85 16.33
C SER A 88 -23.69 1.54 15.17
N PRO A 89 -22.36 1.45 15.07
CA PRO A 89 -21.63 2.01 13.92
C PRO A 89 -21.86 1.19 12.64
N ALA A 90 -21.80 1.83 11.47
CA ALA A 90 -21.98 1.12 10.21
C ALA A 90 -20.85 0.09 9.94
N LEU A 91 -21.20 -1.02 9.29
CA LEU A 91 -20.23 -1.98 8.74
C LEU A 91 -19.61 -1.44 7.46
N VAL A 92 -18.29 -1.47 7.40
CA VAL A 92 -17.50 -1.02 6.25
C VAL A 92 -17.13 -2.22 5.39
N SER A 93 -17.59 -2.23 4.13
CA SER A 93 -17.16 -3.24 3.15
C SER A 93 -15.96 -2.73 2.36
N LEU A 94 -14.85 -3.45 2.41
CA LEU A 94 -13.66 -3.16 1.62
C LEU A 94 -13.47 -4.20 0.53
N VAL A 95 -13.00 -3.76 -0.64
CA VAL A 95 -12.82 -4.61 -1.81
C VAL A 95 -11.36 -5.03 -1.96
N ARG A 96 -11.14 -6.34 -2.15
CA ARG A 96 -9.83 -6.93 -2.46
C ARG A 96 -9.81 -7.46 -3.89
N TYR A 97 -8.80 -7.06 -4.66
CA TYR A 97 -8.58 -7.53 -6.02
C TYR A 97 -7.79 -8.84 -6.05
N ARG A 98 -8.05 -9.69 -7.04
CA ARG A 98 -7.41 -11.03 -7.15
C ARG A 98 -5.99 -10.96 -7.70
N SER A 99 -5.71 -10.01 -8.58
CA SER A 99 -4.46 -9.88 -9.31
C SER A 99 -4.21 -8.43 -9.71
N GLN A 100 -2.96 -8.13 -10.11
CA GLN A 100 -2.63 -6.84 -10.70
C GLN A 100 -3.51 -6.53 -11.91
N GLU A 101 -3.74 -7.52 -12.78
CA GLU A 101 -4.63 -7.37 -13.94
C GLU A 101 -6.06 -7.02 -13.53
N HIS A 102 -6.59 -7.63 -12.46
CA HIS A 102 -7.93 -7.32 -11.97
C HIS A 102 -8.02 -5.90 -11.40
N LEU A 103 -7.01 -5.46 -10.68
CA LEU A 103 -6.90 -4.08 -10.21
C LEU A 103 -6.84 -3.10 -11.38
N ASP A 104 -6.00 -3.37 -12.39
CA ASP A 104 -5.79 -2.48 -13.53
C ASP A 104 -7.04 -2.33 -14.42
N ARG A 105 -7.96 -3.29 -14.42
CA ARG A 105 -9.26 -3.14 -15.12
C ARG A 105 -10.15 -2.05 -14.51
N VAL A 106 -10.07 -1.85 -13.19
CA VAL A 106 -10.91 -0.89 -12.45
C VAL A 106 -10.16 0.41 -12.15
N HIS A 107 -8.88 0.29 -11.81
CA HIS A 107 -7.99 1.39 -11.49
C HIS A 107 -6.69 1.27 -12.29
N PRO A 108 -6.72 1.55 -13.61
CA PRO A 108 -5.53 1.47 -14.45
C PRO A 108 -4.40 2.32 -13.90
N GLY A 109 -3.23 1.72 -13.69
CA GLY A 109 -2.06 2.45 -13.21
C GLY A 109 -2.15 2.86 -11.74
N TYR A 110 -2.88 2.11 -10.91
CA TYR A 110 -2.93 2.34 -9.47
C TYR A 110 -1.50 2.42 -8.88
N PRO A 111 -1.13 3.51 -8.18
CA PRO A 111 0.22 3.69 -7.65
C PRO A 111 0.66 2.52 -6.76
N GLY A 112 1.86 1.99 -6.99
CA GLY A 112 2.39 0.83 -6.25
C GLY A 112 1.62 -0.48 -6.48
N GLY A 113 0.67 -0.50 -7.41
CA GLY A 113 -0.08 -1.68 -7.83
C GLY A 113 -0.83 -2.38 -6.70
N ILE A 114 -1.10 -3.67 -6.92
CA ILE A 114 -1.85 -4.52 -5.99
C ILE A 114 -1.13 -4.69 -4.64
N GLY A 115 0.20 -4.58 -4.62
CA GLY A 115 0.98 -4.62 -3.39
C GLY A 115 0.60 -3.50 -2.42
N LEU A 116 0.57 -2.26 -2.92
CA LEU A 116 0.20 -1.10 -2.11
C LEU A 116 -1.27 -1.14 -1.69
N GLN A 117 -2.17 -1.52 -2.61
CA GLN A 117 -3.60 -1.65 -2.32
C GLN A 117 -3.84 -2.66 -1.17
N ASN A 118 -3.17 -3.81 -1.22
CA ASN A 118 -3.26 -4.81 -0.16
C ASN A 118 -2.65 -4.32 1.16
N ALA A 119 -1.58 -3.52 1.13
CA ALA A 119 -1.00 -2.94 2.33
C ALA A 119 -1.92 -1.90 2.98
N ILE A 120 -2.67 -1.12 2.18
CA ILE A 120 -3.71 -0.21 2.68
C ILE A 120 -4.83 -1.02 3.36
N LEU A 121 -5.34 -2.06 2.70
CA LEU A 121 -6.37 -2.94 3.28
C LEU A 121 -5.93 -3.57 4.60
N ALA A 122 -4.66 -3.98 4.71
CA ALA A 122 -4.13 -4.56 5.94
C ALA A 122 -4.19 -3.58 7.12
N VAL A 123 -3.85 -2.30 6.90
CA VAL A 123 -3.96 -1.27 7.94
C VAL A 123 -5.42 -1.02 8.29
N LEU A 124 -6.30 -0.87 7.30
CA LEU A 124 -7.73 -0.64 7.54
C LEU A 124 -8.41 -1.81 8.27
N LEU A 125 -7.98 -3.04 8.01
CA LEU A 125 -8.41 -4.23 8.76
C LEU A 125 -8.08 -4.11 10.26
N GLU A 126 -6.89 -3.60 10.59
CA GLU A 126 -6.45 -3.42 11.98
C GLU A 126 -7.14 -2.23 12.67
N GLU A 127 -7.35 -1.13 11.95
CA GLU A 127 -7.97 0.08 12.49
C GLU A 127 -9.48 -0.08 12.70
N LEU A 128 -10.20 -0.65 11.72
CA LEU A 128 -11.67 -0.80 11.77
C LEU A 128 -12.12 -2.06 12.53
N ARG A 129 -11.22 -3.04 12.73
CA ARG A 129 -11.44 -4.25 13.55
C ARG A 129 -12.72 -5.02 13.17
N GLU A 130 -13.67 -5.12 14.09
CA GLU A 130 -14.92 -5.88 13.93
C GLU A 130 -15.90 -5.20 12.95
N ARG A 131 -15.64 -3.93 12.59
CA ARG A 131 -16.51 -3.15 11.70
C ARG A 131 -16.26 -3.41 10.23
N VAL A 132 -15.21 -4.13 9.86
CA VAL A 132 -14.79 -4.25 8.47
C VAL A 132 -14.96 -5.67 7.94
N VAL A 133 -15.50 -5.76 6.72
CA VAL A 133 -15.59 -7.00 5.96
C VAL A 133 -14.86 -6.81 4.64
N VAL A 134 -13.83 -7.61 4.41
CA VAL A 134 -13.09 -7.62 3.15
C VAL A 134 -13.69 -8.67 2.22
N SER A 135 -14.18 -8.21 1.06
CA SER A 135 -14.77 -9.08 0.04
C SER A 135 -13.94 -9.05 -1.24
N TRP A 136 -13.96 -10.15 -1.99
CA TRP A 136 -13.36 -10.16 -3.32
C TRP A 136 -14.11 -9.23 -4.26
N ALA A 137 -13.37 -8.48 -5.07
CA ALA A 137 -13.94 -7.75 -6.19
C ALA A 137 -14.72 -8.73 -7.10
N PRO A 138 -15.89 -8.32 -7.63
CA PRO A 138 -16.62 -9.11 -8.62
C PRO A 138 -15.74 -9.33 -9.86
N GLU A 139 -15.94 -10.46 -10.55
CA GLU A 139 -15.15 -10.79 -11.75
C GLU A 139 -15.40 -9.80 -12.89
N ASP A 140 -16.62 -9.24 -12.95
CA ASP A 140 -17.01 -8.19 -13.88
C ASP A 140 -17.36 -6.90 -13.08
N PRO A 141 -16.55 -5.83 -13.16
CA PRO A 141 -16.82 -4.57 -12.45
C PRO A 141 -17.94 -3.73 -13.09
N GLN A 142 -18.60 -4.24 -14.14
CA GLN A 142 -19.71 -3.61 -14.86
C GLN A 142 -21.10 -4.16 -14.47
N GLU A 143 -21.18 -5.16 -13.59
CA GLU A 143 -22.43 -5.71 -13.07
C GLU A 143 -22.86 -5.09 -11.73
#